data_AF-A0A7C2N1F1-F1
#
_entry.id   AF-A0A7C2N1F1-F1
#
_cell.length_a   1.000
_cell.length_b   1.000
_cell.length_c   1.000
_cell.angle_alpha   90.00
_cell.angle_beta   90.00
_cell.angle_gamma   90.00
#
_symmetry.space_group_name_H-M   'P 1'
#
loop_
_entity.id
_entity.type
_entity.pdbx_description
1 polymer ?
#
loop_
_entity_poly.entity_id
_entity_poly.type
_entity_poly.pdbx_seq_one_letter_code
_entity_poly.pdbx_strand_id
1 'polypeptide(L)'
;MNVQIPPNLNSRTFSLFIFAGANDLGGVSPITIDYVNPEAPWPQVERMEKELKELGFILKERLPVYPEFIGEEFLSSSVLERVNGFVDDYGYVSLTNSSKTQGEENGRA
;
A
#
# COMPACT_ATOMS: atom_id res chain seq x y z
N MET A 1 5.24 9.33 -12.80
CA MET A 1 5.95 9.94 -11.65
C MET A 1 5.03 9.80 -10.46
N ASN A 2 5.51 9.14 -9.40
CA ASN A 2 4.74 8.94 -8.17
C ASN A 2 5.31 9.82 -7.06
N VAL A 3 4.43 10.41 -6.27
CA VAL A 3 4.81 11.23 -5.11
C VAL A 3 4.21 10.59 -3.87
N GLN A 4 5.10 10.11 -3.01
CA GLN A 4 4.74 9.42 -1.79
C GLN A 4 4.69 10.37 -0.60
N ILE A 5 3.68 10.23 0.26
CA ILE A 5 3.56 10.94 1.54
C ILE A 5 3.26 9.96 2.69
N PRO A 6 4.01 10.00 3.80
CA PRO A 6 3.77 9.14 4.95
C PRO A 6 2.51 9.60 5.71
N PRO A 7 1.49 8.75 5.90
CA PRO A 7 0.19 9.17 6.38
C PRO A 7 0.18 9.22 7.92
N ASN A 8 1.07 8.49 8.60
CA ASN A 8 1.28 8.58 10.05
C ASN A 8 1.86 9.94 10.46
N LEU A 9 2.87 10.44 9.73
CA LEU A 9 3.46 11.76 9.97
C LEU A 9 2.53 12.92 9.55
N ASN A 10 1.49 12.63 8.77
CA ASN A 10 0.50 13.59 8.28
C ASN A 10 -0.95 13.18 8.61
N SER A 11 -1.17 12.57 9.79
CA SER A 11 -2.43 11.87 10.13
C SER A 11 -3.72 12.71 10.08
N ARG A 12 -3.62 14.03 10.04
CA ARG A 12 -4.75 14.97 9.92
C ARG A 12 -4.82 15.68 8.57
N THR A 13 -3.78 15.58 7.75
CA THR A 13 -3.59 16.40 6.54
C THR A 13 -3.21 15.59 5.31
N PHE A 14 -3.00 14.27 5.43
CA PHE A 14 -2.60 13.41 4.31
C PHE A 14 -3.53 13.57 3.09
N SER A 15 -4.84 13.72 3.33
CA SER A 15 -5.86 13.92 2.30
C SER A 15 -5.69 15.22 1.50
N LEU A 16 -5.15 16.28 2.11
CA LEU A 16 -4.81 17.53 1.41
C LEU A 16 -3.69 17.31 0.38
N PHE A 17 -2.69 16.48 0.71
CA PHE A 17 -1.61 16.17 -0.23
C PHE A 17 -2.10 15.32 -1.40
N ILE A 18 -3.03 14.39 -1.15
CA ILE A 18 -3.66 13.62 -2.23
C ILE A 18 -4.47 14.55 -3.15
N PHE A 19 -5.25 15.46 -2.58
CA PHE A 19 -5.96 16.48 -3.36
C PHE A 19 -4.99 17.38 -4.16
N ALA A 20 -3.80 17.65 -3.63
CA ALA A 20 -2.74 18.41 -4.30
C ALA A 20 -1.94 17.61 -5.35
N GLY A 21 -2.24 16.32 -5.55
CA GLY A 21 -1.65 15.49 -6.60
C GLY A 21 -0.65 14.42 -6.14
N ALA A 22 -0.41 14.27 -4.83
CA ALA A 22 0.25 13.06 -4.33
C ALA A 22 -0.63 11.84 -4.59
N ASN A 23 -0.03 10.69 -4.88
CA ASN A 23 -0.77 9.51 -5.31
C ASN A 23 -0.38 8.22 -4.57
N ASP A 24 0.55 8.31 -3.62
CA ASP A 24 1.00 7.18 -2.83
C ASP A 24 1.07 7.56 -1.35
N LEU A 25 0.36 6.82 -0.49
CA LEU A 25 0.40 7.00 0.96
C LEU A 25 1.54 6.20 1.61
N GLY A 26 2.41 5.56 0.83
CA GLY A 26 3.55 4.82 1.35
C GLY A 26 3.17 3.61 2.19
N GLY A 27 4.10 3.19 3.05
CA GLY A 27 3.87 2.03 3.92
C GLY A 27 2.79 2.32 4.95
N VAL A 28 1.87 1.37 5.13
CA VAL A 28 0.86 1.37 6.20
C VAL A 28 0.73 -0.05 6.70
N SER A 29 0.74 -0.25 8.02
CA SER A 29 0.54 -1.56 8.63
C SER A 29 -0.58 -1.51 9.66
N PRO A 30 -1.60 -2.40 9.57
CA PRO A 30 -2.60 -2.52 10.62
C PRO A 30 -2.13 -3.39 11.80
N ILE A 31 -0.98 -4.06 11.69
CA ILE A 31 -0.51 -5.07 12.66
C ILE A 31 0.75 -4.61 13.39
N THR A 32 1.67 -3.95 12.70
CA THR A 32 2.98 -3.57 13.23
C THR A 32 3.04 -2.07 13.49
N ILE A 33 3.91 -1.64 14.40
CA ILE A 33 4.28 -0.23 14.54
C ILE A 33 5.17 0.23 13.37
N ASP A 34 5.37 1.54 13.24
CA ASP A 34 6.47 2.09 12.44
C ASP A 34 7.78 1.94 13.23
N TYR A 35 8.72 1.14 12.74
CA TYR A 35 10.02 0.96 13.40
C TYR A 35 10.96 2.15 13.23
N VAL A 36 10.69 3.04 12.26
CA VAL A 36 11.47 4.26 12.04
C VAL A 36 10.92 5.40 12.92
N ASN A 37 9.60 5.52 13.03
CA ASN A 37 8.93 6.54 13.87
C ASN A 37 7.94 5.90 14.87
N PRO A 38 8.42 5.20 15.93
CA PRO A 38 7.55 4.46 16.85
C PRO A 38 6.49 5.31 17.57
N GLU A 39 6.73 6.61 17.71
CA GLU A 39 5.81 7.59 18.28
C GLU A 39 4.69 8.04 17.33
N ALA A 40 4.80 7.71 16.03
CA ALA A 40 3.84 8.07 14.99
C ALA A 40 3.10 6.83 14.48
N PRO A 41 1.98 6.43 15.13
CA PRO A 41 1.24 5.22 14.77
C PRO A 41 0.63 5.33 13.37
N TRP A 42 0.49 4.18 12.70
CA TRP A 42 -0.21 4.11 11.42
C TRP A 42 -1.69 4.52 11.57
N PRO A 43 -2.24 5.30 10.63
CA PRO A 43 -3.68 5.51 10.55
C PRO A 43 -4.40 4.19 10.24
N GLN A 44 -5.61 4.02 10.76
CA GLN A 44 -6.48 2.90 10.40
C GLN A 44 -6.81 2.95 8.90
N VAL A 45 -6.74 1.81 8.23
CA VAL A 45 -6.98 1.70 6.78
C VAL A 45 -8.39 2.17 6.44
N GLU A 46 -9.39 1.74 7.22
CA GLU A 46 -10.80 2.07 7.01
C GLU A 46 -11.06 3.58 7.12
N ARG A 47 -10.31 4.26 8.01
CA ARG A 47 -10.37 5.71 8.14
C ARG A 47 -9.84 6.39 6.88
N MET A 48 -8.70 5.94 6.36
CA MET A 48 -8.12 6.50 5.14
C MET A 48 -9.03 6.25 3.93
N GLU A 49 -9.57 5.05 3.79
CA GLU A 49 -10.51 4.70 2.73
C GLU A 49 -11.72 5.63 2.73
N LYS A 50 -12.30 5.88 3.91
CA LYS A 50 -13.44 6.77 4.07
C LYS A 50 -13.09 8.21 3.66
N GLU A 51 -12.01 8.78 4.20
CA GLU A 51 -11.59 10.16 3.91
C GLU A 51 -11.27 10.34 2.42
N LEU A 52 -10.59 9.39 1.79
CA LEU A 52 -10.28 9.44 0.36
C LEU A 52 -11.52 9.29 -0.52
N LYS A 53 -12.46 8.41 -0.13
CA LYS A 53 -13.71 8.21 -0.86
C LYS A 53 -14.59 9.46 -0.85
N GLU A 54 -14.62 10.19 0.26
CA GLU A 54 -15.31 11.49 0.35
C GLU A 54 -14.74 12.53 -0.61
N LEU A 55 -13.45 12.41 -0.97
CA LEU A 55 -12.77 13.24 -1.97
C LEU A 55 -12.83 12.68 -3.41
N GLY A 56 -13.51 11.54 -3.62
CA GLY A 56 -13.64 10.90 -4.93
C GLY A 56 -12.45 10.02 -5.34
N PHE A 57 -11.55 9.68 -4.41
CA PHE A 57 -10.43 8.77 -4.64
C PHE A 57 -10.71 7.36 -4.12
N ILE A 58 -9.95 6.38 -4.63
CA ILE A 58 -10.01 4.98 -4.20
C ILE A 58 -8.64 4.61 -3.64
N LEU A 59 -8.61 4.04 -2.43
CA LEU A 59 -7.39 3.48 -1.88
C LEU A 59 -7.14 2.10 -2.52
N LYS A 60 -5.92 1.90 -3.04
CA LYS A 60 -5.48 0.64 -3.65
C LYS A 60 -4.14 0.25 -3.04
N GLU A 61 -4.04 -1.00 -2.60
CA GLU A 61 -2.77 -1.57 -2.17
C GLU A 61 -1.90 -1.87 -3.40
N ARG A 62 -0.61 -1.56 -3.29
CA ARG A 62 0.41 -1.89 -4.30
C ARG A 62 1.50 -2.72 -3.66
N LEU A 63 2.19 -3.51 -4.48
CA LEU A 63 3.45 -4.12 -4.09
C LEU A 63 4.56 -3.04 -3.97
N PRO A 64 5.73 -3.36 -3.40
CA PRO A 64 6.85 -2.41 -3.33
C PRO A 64 7.28 -1.86 -4.71
N VAL A 65 7.12 -2.65 -5.78
CA VAL A 65 7.29 -2.21 -7.17
C VAL A 65 6.05 -1.46 -7.67
N TYR A 66 6.25 -0.33 -8.35
CA TYR A 66 5.14 0.40 -8.95
C TYR A 66 4.62 -0.30 -10.22
N PRO A 67 3.33 -0.16 -10.56
CA PRO A 67 2.73 -0.80 -11.74
C PRO A 67 3.49 -0.58 -13.05
N GLU A 68 4.01 0.63 -13.30
CA GLU A 68 4.75 0.95 -14.51
C GLU A 68 6.11 0.23 -14.63
N PHE A 69 6.59 -0.38 -13.53
CA PHE A 69 7.85 -1.13 -13.48
C PHE A 69 7.63 -2.64 -13.36
N ILE A 70 6.39 -3.12 -13.52
CA ILE A 70 6.09 -4.55 -13.59
C ILE A 70 6.35 -5.03 -15.02
N GLY A 71 7.53 -5.59 -15.26
CA GLY A 71 7.91 -6.14 -16.55
C GLY A 71 9.30 -6.77 -16.54
N GLU A 72 9.62 -7.54 -17.59
CA GLU A 72 10.90 -8.26 -17.74
C GLU A 72 12.11 -7.32 -17.85
N GLU A 73 11.86 -6.05 -18.19
CA GLU A 73 12.83 -4.95 -18.17
C GLU A 73 13.43 -4.70 -16.78
N PHE A 74 12.59 -4.77 -15.74
CA PHE A 74 12.95 -4.36 -14.38
C PHE A 74 13.04 -5.55 -13.42
N LEU A 75 12.28 -6.61 -13.68
CA LEU A 75 12.14 -7.75 -12.79
C LEU A 75 12.69 -9.01 -13.46
N SER A 76 13.43 -9.83 -12.70
CA SER A 76 13.79 -11.17 -13.18
C SER A 76 12.54 -12.02 -13.37
N SER A 77 12.59 -13.01 -14.27
CA SER A 77 11.44 -13.87 -14.58
C SER A 77 10.82 -14.51 -13.33
N SER A 78 11.64 -14.92 -12.35
CA SER A 78 11.16 -15.53 -11.10
C SER A 78 10.43 -14.54 -10.18
N VAL A 79 10.79 -13.26 -10.21
CA VAL A 79 10.10 -12.22 -9.43
C VAL A 79 8.83 -11.79 -10.16
N LEU A 80 8.91 -11.60 -11.48
CA LEU A 80 7.76 -11.24 -12.30
C LEU A 80 6.64 -12.28 -12.21
N GLU A 81 6.97 -13.57 -12.25
CA GLU A 81 6.02 -14.67 -12.06
C GLU A 81 5.28 -14.55 -10.71
N ARG A 82 6.00 -14.25 -9.62
CA ARG A 82 5.39 -14.05 -8.30
C ARG A 82 4.51 -12.82 -8.27
N VAL A 83 5.00 -11.69 -8.77
CA VAL A 83 4.26 -10.42 -8.82
C VAL A 83 2.93 -10.61 -9.56
N ASN A 84 2.94 -11.25 -10.73
CA ASN A 84 1.75 -11.53 -11.52
C ASN A 84 0.73 -12.42 -10.79
N GLY A 85 1.15 -13.21 -9.80
CA GLY A 85 0.25 -13.97 -8.94
C GLY A 85 -0.49 -13.14 -7.89
N PHE A 86 -0.03 -11.90 -7.61
CA PHE A 86 -0.61 -11.02 -6.58
C PHE A 86 -1.36 -9.82 -7.15
N VAL A 87 -1.03 -9.37 -8.36
CA VAL A 87 -1.60 -8.14 -8.93
C VAL A 87 -2.78 -8.39 -9.88
N ASP A 88 -3.63 -7.38 -10.07
CA ASP A 88 -4.66 -7.32 -11.10
C ASP A 88 -4.08 -6.82 -12.44
N ASP A 89 -4.93 -6.70 -13.46
CA ASP A 89 -4.54 -6.22 -14.80
C ASP A 89 -4.00 -4.77 -14.80
N TYR A 90 -4.16 -4.03 -13.70
CA TYR A 90 -3.65 -2.67 -13.52
C TYR A 90 -2.38 -2.62 -12.67
N GLY A 91 -1.86 -3.78 -12.21
CA GLY A 91 -0.65 -3.86 -11.41
C GLY A 91 -0.84 -3.59 -9.91
N TYR A 92 -2.08 -3.54 -9.41
CA TYR A 92 -2.40 -3.36 -7.98
C TYR A 92 -2.78 -4.70 -7.32
N VAL A 93 -2.65 -4.82 -6.00
CA VAL A 93 -2.93 -6.09 -5.30
C VAL A 93 -4.39 -6.52 -5.49
N SER A 94 -4.58 -7.77 -5.94
CA SER A 94 -5.90 -8.36 -6.16
C SER A 94 -6.62 -8.65 -4.85
N LEU A 95 -7.88 -8.18 -4.73
CA LEU A 95 -8.73 -8.37 -3.54
C LEU A 95 -8.98 -9.84 -3.15
N THR A 96 -8.86 -10.77 -4.11
CA THR A 96 -8.97 -12.22 -3.87
C THR A 96 -7.81 -12.79 -3.05
N ASN A 97 -6.67 -12.09 -2.99
CA ASN A 97 -5.48 -12.48 -2.24
C ASN A 97 -5.34 -11.73 -0.90
N SER A 98 -5.99 -10.58 -0.73
CA SER A 98 -5.90 -9.76 0.49
C SER A 98 -6.46 -10.46 1.74
N SER A 99 -7.26 -11.52 1.60
CA SER A 99 -7.75 -12.34 2.73
C SER A 99 -6.77 -13.41 3.22
N LYS A 100 -5.66 -13.66 2.51
CA LYS A 100 -4.68 -14.71 2.90
C LYS A 100 -3.54 -14.20 3.78
N THR A 101 -3.35 -12.88 3.90
CA THR A 101 -2.23 -12.29 4.65
C THR A 101 -2.48 -12.09 6.15
N GLN A 102 -3.65 -12.46 6.68
CA GLN A 102 -3.97 -12.37 8.11
C GLN A 102 -3.73 -13.68 8.91
N GLY A 103 -3.10 -14.71 8.34
CA GLY A 103 -3.17 -16.07 8.90
C GLY A 103 -1.88 -16.88 9.12
N GLU A 104 -0.67 -16.37 8.87
CA GLU A 104 0.56 -17.18 8.98
C GLU A 104 1.68 -16.47 9.77
N GLU A 105 1.41 -16.07 11.01
CA GLU A 105 2.45 -15.94 12.04
C GLU A 105 1.95 -16.54 13.35
N ASN A 106 1.93 -17.87 13.44
CA ASN A 106 1.94 -18.60 14.71
C ASN A 106 2.38 -20.04 14.46
N GLY A 107 3.66 -20.34 14.72
CA GLY A 107 4.12 -21.73 14.83
C GLY A 107 5.49 -22.05 14.22
N ARG A 108 6.56 -21.40 14.69
CA ARG A 108 7.88 -22.03 14.78
C ARG A 108 8.49 -21.68 16.14
N ALA A 109 8.18 -22.53 17.11
CA ALA A 109 9.08 -22.87 18.21
C ALA A 109 9.77 -24.19 17.85
#